data_AF-A0AAD5XHE7-F1
#
_entry.id   AF-A0AAD5XHE7-F1
#
_cell.length_a   1.000
_cell.length_b   1.000
_cell.length_c   1.000
_cell.angle_alpha   90.00
_cell.angle_beta   90.00
_cell.angle_gamma   90.00
#
_symmetry.space_group_name_H-M   'P 1'
#
loop_
_entity.id
_entity.type
_entity.pdbx_description
1 polymer ?
#
loop_
_entity_poly.entity_id
_entity_poly.type
_entity_poly.pdbx_seq_one_letter_code
_entity_poly.pdbx_strand_id
1 'polypeptide(L)'
;MILTVKRNTETLFLMELPVFSPVDDTIKKITEIHNMKLRLSRLIDAANELAQYGLLRPEKDQGYSIEELEEIKGGEELAKPTNSKAGQVFEKNGIKYVYNPDPTGRRNGEAPIANYVDAIKSTTDNAKKLVEKEFWMSSKFLTTELMQEAITLISGALTMAYPMGMSEGEPADDIIKDIEDLSGSAASKEVISLDDATLWWAGKEIMRGKNLSDFVGKNDKCKVIVKLQKKSQGAPVRESPMDEQAQREMMAFYYKKQEEHKKLLENNDDEYLNAPWANTKSLKEFMAHEEVGNEELEDSDEIQNEEKTGEVEDDEEKLVVDTEVLTAEMIGPHISLLARTGNGLSHAYTRLEIRSKNLTNIDILENYVHLRYIDLSENLITNISALASLEYLLSVDFHSNKIKKIPASLERRKYLQQANFAKNEIELIEVFNWPMLAWLNLNENKLKEIKLQEFEELIHLEARGNKIFTTKGINAKKLEKLYLGGNEITTLDFGEKPNLQFLHLRDNKIVTLDTFNDSFKSLTYVNLRNNLVESLDDIWSLGKLPNLKALNLIDNPVTKLANYRIETIYRCKLLEKLDKEPITDEEKEDAAAVSTFSNQPAK
;
A
#
# COMPACT_ATOMS: atom_id res chain seq x y z
N MET A 1 9.46 -21.84 20.92
CA MET A 1 8.16 -21.33 20.40
C MET A 1 8.03 -19.86 20.74
N ILE A 2 7.47 -19.06 19.82
CA ILE A 2 7.21 -17.63 20.08
C ILE A 2 5.74 -17.45 20.51
N LEU A 3 5.53 -16.93 21.71
CA LEU A 3 4.21 -16.52 22.18
C LEU A 3 4.00 -15.02 21.98
N THR A 4 2.91 -14.68 21.30
CA THR A 4 2.35 -13.33 21.29
C THR A 4 1.29 -13.25 22.38
N VAL A 5 1.59 -12.52 23.45
CA VAL A 5 0.67 -12.34 24.58
C VAL A 5 -0.20 -11.12 24.30
N LYS A 6 -1.52 -11.32 24.30
CA LYS A 6 -2.53 -10.27 24.13
C LYS A 6 -3.41 -10.16 25.37
N ARG A 7 -4.06 -9.01 25.52
CA ARG A 7 -5.22 -8.82 26.40
C ARG A 7 -6.28 -8.07 25.61
N ASN A 8 -7.49 -8.61 25.55
CA ASN A 8 -8.54 -8.14 24.65
C ASN A 8 -8.07 -8.13 23.17
N THR A 9 -7.95 -6.94 22.57
CA THR A 9 -7.44 -6.69 21.21
C THR A 9 -5.99 -6.20 21.21
N GLU A 10 -5.46 -5.83 22.37
CA GLU A 10 -4.14 -5.22 22.51
C GLU A 10 -3.06 -6.29 22.71
N THR A 11 -1.98 -6.17 21.94
CA THR A 11 -0.76 -6.97 22.16
C THR A 11 0.03 -6.38 23.31
N LEU A 12 0.34 -7.20 24.31
CA LEU A 12 1.08 -6.79 25.50
C LEU A 12 2.59 -6.90 25.31
N PHE A 13 3.08 -8.05 24.84
CA PHE A 13 4.50 -8.32 24.58
C PHE A 13 4.68 -9.66 23.83
N LEU A 14 5.90 -9.90 23.35
CA LEU A 14 6.35 -11.19 22.83
C LEU A 14 7.25 -11.87 23.86
N MET A 15 7.17 -13.20 23.96
CA MET A 15 8.12 -13.99 24.76
C MET A 15 8.46 -15.29 24.06
N GLU A 16 9.62 -15.85 24.38
CA GLU A 16 10.07 -17.14 23.89
C GLU A 16 10.08 -18.17 25.03
N LEU A 17 9.55 -19.36 24.75
CA LEU A 17 9.64 -20.51 25.64
C LEU A 17 9.54 -21.82 24.85
N PRO A 18 10.05 -22.93 25.42
CA PRO A 18 9.84 -24.26 24.85
C PRO A 18 8.37 -24.65 24.79
N VAL A 19 7.93 -25.30 23.71
CA VAL A 19 6.55 -25.79 23.57
C VAL A 19 6.15 -26.83 24.63
N PHE A 20 7.12 -27.49 25.25
CA PHE A 20 6.91 -28.46 26.32
C PHE A 20 6.85 -27.84 27.72
N SER A 21 6.91 -26.51 27.84
CA SER A 21 6.80 -25.85 29.14
C SER A 21 5.46 -26.16 29.81
N PRO A 22 5.46 -26.43 31.13
CA PRO A 22 4.24 -26.56 31.91
C PRO A 22 3.38 -25.31 31.80
N VAL A 23 2.06 -25.50 31.72
CA VAL A 23 1.11 -24.38 31.64
C VAL A 23 1.20 -23.49 32.87
N ASP A 24 1.37 -24.07 34.06
CA ASP A 24 1.50 -23.29 35.31
C ASP A 24 2.71 -22.37 35.31
N ASP A 25 3.87 -22.86 34.89
CA ASP A 25 5.09 -22.05 34.74
C ASP A 25 4.92 -20.96 33.67
N THR A 26 4.21 -21.28 32.60
CA THR A 26 3.92 -20.33 31.52
C THR A 26 3.02 -19.20 32.00
N ILE A 27 1.91 -19.54 32.68
CA ILE A 27 0.99 -18.54 33.23
C ILE A 27 1.71 -17.68 34.26
N LYS A 28 2.53 -18.30 35.13
CA LYS A 28 3.36 -17.58 36.10
C LYS A 28 4.25 -16.55 35.42
N LYS A 29 5.08 -16.96 34.45
CA LYS A 29 5.98 -16.06 33.73
C LYS A 29 5.25 -14.94 32.99
N ILE A 30 4.16 -15.26 32.29
CA ILE A 30 3.34 -14.26 31.57
C ILE A 30 2.76 -13.23 32.54
N THR A 31 2.23 -13.69 33.67
CA THR A 31 1.58 -12.82 34.68
C THR A 31 2.61 -11.95 35.39
N GLU A 32 3.77 -12.51 35.73
CA GLU A 32 4.90 -11.78 36.32
C GLU A 32 5.38 -10.67 35.36
N ILE A 33 5.66 -10.99 34.09
CA ILE A 33 6.10 -9.99 33.10
C ILE A 33 5.05 -8.89 32.91
N HIS A 34 3.76 -9.26 32.82
CA HIS A 34 2.67 -8.30 32.70
C HIS A 34 2.60 -7.35 33.90
N ASN A 35 2.65 -7.87 35.13
CA ASN A 35 2.60 -7.06 36.34
C ASN A 35 3.86 -6.20 36.50
N MET A 36 5.05 -6.74 36.21
CA MET A 36 6.30 -5.97 36.20
C MET A 36 6.27 -4.84 35.19
N LYS A 37 5.61 -5.03 34.03
CA LYS A 37 5.45 -3.99 33.01
C LYS A 37 4.60 -2.83 33.53
N LEU A 38 3.49 -3.14 34.19
CA LEU A 38 2.66 -2.12 34.83
C LEU A 38 3.42 -1.38 35.94
N ARG A 39 4.18 -2.13 36.76
CA ARG A 39 5.02 -1.58 37.83
C ARG A 39 6.12 -0.65 37.28
N LEU A 40 6.80 -1.07 36.22
CA LEU A 40 7.83 -0.27 35.56
C LEU A 40 7.26 1.02 34.97
N SER A 41 6.05 0.98 34.39
CA SER A 41 5.37 2.19 33.90
C SER A 41 5.15 3.20 35.02
N ARG A 42 4.62 2.76 36.18
CA ARG A 42 4.44 3.64 37.35
C ARG A 42 5.76 4.17 37.89
N LEU A 43 6.80 3.33 37.92
CA LEU A 43 8.13 3.75 38.37
C LEU A 43 8.73 4.84 37.46
N ILE A 44 8.56 4.72 36.15
CA ILE A 44 9.00 5.74 35.18
C ILE A 44 8.32 7.07 35.46
N ASP A 45 7.01 7.08 35.69
CA ASP A 45 6.27 8.30 35.98
C ASP A 45 6.74 8.93 37.30
N ALA A 46 6.83 8.13 38.37
CA ALA A 46 7.27 8.60 39.69
C ALA A 46 8.73 9.11 39.69
N ALA A 47 9.63 8.42 38.98
CA ALA A 47 11.04 8.83 38.85
C ALA A 47 11.19 10.14 38.07
N ASN A 48 10.37 10.35 37.02
CA ASN A 48 10.36 11.60 36.27
C ASN A 48 9.84 12.78 37.10
N GLU A 49 8.80 12.56 37.91
CA GLU A 49 8.33 13.58 38.85
C GLU A 49 9.39 13.95 39.90
N LEU A 50 10.08 12.95 40.46
CA LEU A 50 11.21 13.16 41.38
C LEU A 50 12.35 13.95 40.72
N ALA A 51 12.70 13.60 39.48
CA ALA A 51 13.74 14.30 38.73
C ALA A 51 13.35 15.76 38.43
N GLN A 52 12.06 16.03 38.26
CA GLN A 52 11.57 17.36 37.92
C GLN A 52 11.33 18.25 39.14
N TYR A 53 10.76 17.72 40.22
CA TYR A 53 10.20 18.55 41.31
C TYR A 53 10.70 18.19 42.71
N GLY A 54 11.55 17.18 42.87
CA GLY A 54 12.03 16.77 44.19
C GLY A 54 11.06 15.86 44.97
N LEU A 55 11.36 15.63 46.24
CA LEU A 55 10.64 14.73 47.13
C LEU A 55 9.22 15.23 47.45
N LEU A 56 8.33 14.29 47.78
CA LEU A 56 6.99 14.59 48.28
C LEU A 56 7.05 15.35 49.62
N ARG A 57 6.13 16.30 49.82
CA ARG A 57 5.93 16.93 51.13
C ARG A 57 5.19 15.97 52.07
N PRO A 58 5.36 16.10 53.39
CA PRO A 58 4.50 15.41 54.36
C PRO A 58 3.02 15.72 54.07
N GLU A 59 2.12 14.75 54.23
CA GLU A 59 0.69 14.88 53.86
C GLU A 59 0.03 16.16 54.41
N LYS A 60 0.37 16.53 55.66
CA LYS A 60 -0.12 17.74 56.33
C LYS A 60 0.27 19.06 55.64
N ASP A 61 1.34 19.05 54.85
CA ASP A 61 1.91 20.22 54.19
C ASP A 61 1.61 20.24 52.67
N GLN A 62 0.92 19.23 52.14
CA GLN A 62 0.56 19.13 50.72
C GLN A 62 -0.64 20.03 50.38
N GLY A 63 -0.60 20.67 49.21
CA GLY A 63 -1.70 21.50 48.69
C GLY A 63 -1.73 22.93 49.24
N TYR A 64 -0.86 23.27 50.19
CA TYR A 64 -0.61 24.64 50.62
C TYR A 64 0.49 25.28 49.78
N SER A 65 0.28 26.53 49.40
CA SER A 65 1.33 27.39 48.85
C SER A 65 2.45 27.57 49.88
N ILE A 66 3.63 27.92 49.40
CA ILE A 66 4.78 28.08 50.28
C ILE A 66 4.62 29.33 51.18
N GLU A 67 3.83 30.31 50.76
CA GLU A 67 3.47 31.49 51.57
C GLU A 67 2.53 31.11 52.71
N GLU A 68 1.49 30.31 52.42
CA GLU A 68 0.58 29.79 53.45
C GLU A 68 1.30 28.91 54.49
N LEU A 69 2.28 28.10 54.06
CA LEU A 69 3.07 27.27 54.98
C LEU A 69 3.97 28.09 55.92
N GLU A 70 4.50 29.23 55.45
CA GLU A 70 5.30 30.14 56.28
C GLU A 70 4.46 30.82 57.37
N GLU A 71 3.22 31.17 57.04
CA GLU A 71 2.26 31.69 58.02
C GLU A 71 1.85 30.62 59.04
N ILE A 72 1.60 29.38 58.59
CA ILE A 72 1.17 28.27 59.44
C ILE A 72 2.27 27.83 60.42
N LYS A 73 3.55 27.82 60.00
CA LYS A 73 4.68 27.39 60.86
C LYS A 73 5.33 28.51 61.67
N GLY A 74 4.70 29.69 61.72
CA GLY A 74 5.08 30.76 62.64
C GLY A 74 6.49 31.32 62.42
N GLY A 75 6.99 31.34 61.18
CA GLY A 75 8.31 31.88 60.86
C GLY A 75 9.50 30.98 61.26
N GLU A 76 9.28 29.72 61.67
CA GLU A 76 10.35 28.73 61.57
C GLU A 76 10.74 28.58 60.09
N GLU A 77 12.04 28.69 59.77
CA GLU A 77 12.58 28.50 58.42
C GLU A 77 12.20 27.09 57.89
N LEU A 78 11.01 26.97 57.31
CA LEU A 78 10.84 26.12 56.15
C LEU A 78 11.83 26.67 55.14
N ALA A 79 12.91 25.94 54.89
CA ALA A 79 13.95 26.33 53.95
C ALA A 79 13.39 26.48 52.52
N LYS A 80 12.61 27.53 52.26
CA LYS A 80 12.73 28.25 51.00
C LYS A 80 14.20 28.69 50.95
N PRO A 81 14.92 28.47 49.84
CA PRO A 81 15.97 29.41 49.51
C PRO A 81 15.23 30.74 49.30
N THR A 82 15.16 31.57 50.34
CA THR A 82 14.46 32.85 50.32
C THR A 82 14.98 33.66 49.13
N ASN A 83 14.11 33.94 48.16
CA ASN A 83 14.36 34.57 46.84
C ASN A 83 14.86 33.69 45.68
N SER A 84 14.80 32.35 45.73
CA SER A 84 15.23 31.56 44.58
C SER A 84 14.25 31.63 43.40
N LYS A 85 14.70 32.19 42.29
CA LYS A 85 14.00 32.08 41.00
C LYS A 85 14.03 30.61 40.56
N ALA A 86 12.98 30.16 39.88
CA ALA A 86 12.96 28.84 39.26
C ALA A 86 14.24 28.63 38.41
N GLY A 87 14.88 27.47 38.57
CA GLY A 87 16.16 27.13 37.95
C GLY A 87 17.41 27.53 38.74
N GLN A 88 17.27 28.18 39.91
CA GLN A 88 18.42 28.53 40.74
C GLN A 88 18.96 27.32 41.52
N VAL A 89 20.29 27.18 41.52
CA VAL A 89 20.99 26.15 42.30
C VAL A 89 21.19 26.63 43.74
N PHE A 90 20.90 25.75 44.70
CA PHE A 90 21.17 25.97 46.13
C PHE A 90 21.75 24.70 46.77
N GLU A 91 22.29 24.82 47.98
CA GLU A 91 22.93 23.71 48.69
C GLU A 91 22.28 23.51 50.05
N LYS A 92 21.97 22.25 50.39
CA LYS A 92 21.33 21.84 51.64
C LYS A 92 21.98 20.55 52.12
N ASN A 93 22.47 20.52 53.36
CA ASN A 93 23.17 19.36 53.95
C ASN A 93 24.35 18.84 53.08
N GLY A 94 25.07 19.74 52.39
CA GLY A 94 26.19 19.38 51.51
C GLY A 94 25.79 18.82 50.15
N ILE A 95 24.50 18.84 49.80
CA ILE A 95 23.96 18.36 48.53
C ILE A 95 23.39 19.54 47.75
N LYS A 96 23.68 19.62 46.46
CA LYS A 96 23.20 20.68 45.57
C LYS A 96 21.89 20.28 44.91
N TYR A 97 20.95 21.22 44.89
CA TYR A 97 19.63 21.10 44.30
C TYR A 97 19.35 22.26 43.36
N VAL A 98 18.41 22.07 42.44
CA VAL A 98 17.82 23.12 41.60
C VAL A 98 16.41 23.37 42.09
N TYR A 99 16.08 24.64 42.36
CA TYR A 99 14.72 24.98 42.74
C TYR A 99 13.80 24.94 41.52
N ASN A 100 12.88 23.97 41.49
CA ASN A 100 11.85 23.84 40.46
C ASN A 100 10.49 23.56 41.10
N PRO A 101 9.63 24.58 41.27
CA PRO A 101 8.38 24.44 42.02
C PRO A 101 7.39 23.51 41.30
N ASP A 102 6.76 22.63 42.08
CA ASP A 102 5.67 21.77 41.62
C ASP A 102 4.36 22.58 41.49
N PRO A 103 3.74 22.64 40.30
CA PRO A 103 2.47 23.32 40.10
C PRO A 103 1.33 22.82 40.99
N THR A 104 1.39 21.57 41.45
CA THR A 104 0.35 20.96 42.30
C THR A 104 0.57 21.22 43.79
N GLY A 105 1.74 21.75 44.18
CA GLY A 105 2.09 22.00 45.58
C GLY A 105 2.27 20.73 46.43
N ARG A 106 2.42 19.55 45.81
CA ARG A 106 2.60 18.27 46.52
C ARG A 106 4.06 17.98 46.82
N ARG A 107 4.98 18.44 45.98
CA ARG A 107 6.43 18.24 46.13
C ARG A 107 7.14 19.48 46.67
N ASN A 108 8.33 19.29 47.22
CA ASN A 108 9.09 20.36 47.88
C ASN A 108 9.76 21.34 46.89
N GLY A 109 9.90 20.98 45.63
CA GLY A 109 10.56 21.78 44.60
C GLY A 109 12.10 21.68 44.62
N GLU A 110 12.66 20.80 45.46
CA GLU A 110 14.10 20.57 45.60
C GLU A 110 14.56 19.51 44.58
N ALA A 111 14.61 19.87 43.30
CA ALA A 111 14.97 18.94 42.23
C ALA A 111 16.49 18.65 42.20
N PRO A 112 16.93 17.47 41.73
CA PRO A 112 18.34 17.18 41.55
C PRO A 112 19.01 18.11 40.53
N ILE A 113 20.33 18.26 40.62
CA ILE A 113 21.12 18.97 39.60
C ILE A 113 21.14 18.21 38.27
N ALA A 114 21.41 18.93 37.17
CA ALA A 114 21.21 18.48 35.79
C ALA A 114 21.83 17.12 35.46
N ASN A 115 23.05 16.83 35.93
CA ASN A 115 23.70 15.53 35.70
C ASN A 115 22.92 14.33 36.28
N TYR A 116 22.31 14.48 37.46
CA TYR A 116 21.49 13.43 38.06
C TYR A 116 20.13 13.33 37.37
N VAL A 117 19.55 14.46 36.97
CA VAL A 117 18.32 14.50 36.16
C VAL A 117 18.54 13.77 34.83
N ASP A 118 19.66 14.01 34.15
CA ASP A 118 19.99 13.35 32.88
C ASP A 118 20.21 11.84 33.07
N ALA A 119 20.79 11.41 34.18
CA ALA A 119 20.93 9.99 34.51
C ALA A 119 19.57 9.31 34.77
N ILE A 120 18.67 9.96 35.51
CA ILE A 120 17.30 9.45 35.75
C ILE A 120 16.52 9.43 34.44
N LYS A 121 16.59 10.48 33.62
CA LYS A 121 15.91 10.54 32.31
C LYS A 121 16.43 9.48 31.36
N SER A 122 17.74 9.31 31.25
CA SER A 122 18.34 8.28 30.38
C SER A 122 17.92 6.86 30.78
N THR A 123 17.91 6.56 32.09
CA THR A 123 17.48 5.24 32.58
C THR A 123 15.97 5.03 32.41
N THR A 124 15.14 6.04 32.67
CA THR A 124 13.69 5.97 32.48
C THR A 124 13.29 5.89 31.00
N ASP A 125 13.93 6.63 30.10
CA ASP A 125 13.70 6.56 28.65
C ASP A 125 14.06 5.18 28.09
N ASN A 126 15.14 4.56 28.58
CA ASN A 126 15.50 3.21 28.19
C ASN A 126 14.51 2.17 28.73
N ALA A 127 14.03 2.33 29.96
CA ALA A 127 12.97 1.49 30.52
C ALA A 127 11.63 1.67 29.80
N LYS A 128 11.30 2.91 29.40
CA LYS A 128 10.06 3.25 28.68
C LYS A 128 9.98 2.51 27.35
N LYS A 129 11.11 2.41 26.63
CA LYS A 129 11.20 1.61 25.41
C LYS A 129 10.73 0.18 25.65
N LEU A 130 11.05 -0.47 26.78
CA LEU A 130 10.62 -1.85 27.09
C LEU A 130 9.10 -1.98 27.28
N VAL A 131 8.45 -0.93 27.79
CA VAL A 131 7.00 -0.89 28.07
C VAL A 131 6.19 -0.51 26.82
N GLU A 132 6.79 0.24 25.91
CA GLU A 132 6.16 0.74 24.68
C GLU A 132 5.93 -0.33 23.60
N LYS A 133 4.88 -0.12 22.80
CA LYS A 133 4.44 -1.03 21.74
C LYS A 133 5.53 -1.38 20.73
N GLU A 134 6.48 -0.48 20.55
CA GLU A 134 7.56 -0.57 19.57
C GLU A 134 8.56 -1.69 19.91
N PHE A 135 8.77 -2.00 21.18
CA PHE A 135 9.76 -2.99 21.60
C PHE A 135 9.47 -4.38 21.05
N TRP A 136 8.28 -4.91 21.31
CA TRP A 136 7.92 -6.23 20.81
C TRP A 136 7.52 -6.22 19.34
N MET A 137 7.15 -5.06 18.78
CA MET A 137 6.99 -4.90 17.34
C MET A 137 8.30 -5.10 16.56
N SER A 138 9.45 -4.93 17.20
CA SER A 138 10.78 -5.24 16.65
C SER A 138 11.20 -6.71 16.77
N SER A 139 10.26 -7.62 17.08
CA SER A 139 10.50 -9.06 17.32
C SER A 139 11.46 -9.36 18.49
N LYS A 140 11.62 -8.41 19.43
CA LYS A 140 12.34 -8.64 20.68
C LYS A 140 11.44 -9.32 21.70
N PHE A 141 12.03 -10.19 22.50
CA PHE A 141 11.34 -10.93 23.56
C PHE A 141 11.54 -10.23 24.89
N LEU A 142 10.45 -10.08 25.64
CA LEU A 142 10.48 -9.55 26.99
C LEU A 142 10.72 -10.70 27.97
N THR A 143 11.64 -10.51 28.92
CA THR A 143 11.93 -11.49 29.97
C THR A 143 11.87 -10.83 31.34
N THR A 144 11.71 -11.65 32.38
CA THR A 144 11.72 -11.22 33.78
C THR A 144 13.03 -10.52 34.16
N GLU A 145 14.15 -10.98 33.60
CA GLU A 145 15.48 -10.44 33.89
C GLU A 145 15.63 -9.03 33.33
N LEU A 146 15.20 -8.79 32.09
CA LEU A 146 15.23 -7.45 31.46
C LEU A 146 14.39 -6.45 32.26
N MET A 147 13.23 -6.88 32.76
CA MET A 147 12.35 -6.04 33.56
C MET A 147 12.98 -5.71 34.92
N GLN A 148 13.61 -6.68 35.57
CA GLN A 148 14.30 -6.47 36.84
C GLN A 148 15.53 -5.58 36.70
N GLU A 149 16.29 -5.74 35.62
CA GLU A 149 17.43 -4.88 35.28
C GLU A 149 16.98 -3.42 35.10
N ALA A 150 15.89 -3.17 34.37
CA ALA A 150 15.35 -1.82 34.19
C ALA A 150 14.96 -1.15 35.52
N ILE A 151 14.28 -1.87 36.42
CA ILE A 151 13.95 -1.38 37.76
C ILE A 151 15.24 -1.07 38.56
N THR A 152 16.25 -1.94 38.46
CA THR A 152 17.52 -1.81 39.18
C THR A 152 18.33 -0.59 38.70
N LEU A 153 18.34 -0.33 37.39
CA LEU A 153 18.98 0.86 36.80
C LEU A 153 18.30 2.16 37.24
N ILE A 154 16.97 2.22 37.25
CA ILE A 154 16.23 3.39 37.75
C ILE A 154 16.50 3.58 39.25
N SER A 155 16.45 2.50 40.04
CA SER A 155 16.75 2.53 41.48
C SER A 155 18.16 3.04 41.77
N GLY A 156 19.16 2.60 41.00
CA GLY A 156 20.53 3.10 41.10
C GLY A 156 20.65 4.60 40.77
N ALA A 157 19.97 5.06 39.72
CA ALA A 157 19.94 6.48 39.36
C ALA A 157 19.29 7.35 40.44
N LEU A 158 18.18 6.90 41.02
CA LEU A 158 17.50 7.58 42.13
C LEU A 158 18.37 7.60 43.40
N THR A 159 19.05 6.50 43.72
CA THR A 159 19.97 6.42 44.87
C THR A 159 21.13 7.41 44.73
N MET A 160 21.64 7.62 43.51
CA MET A 160 22.68 8.62 43.25
C MET A 160 22.16 10.06 43.40
N ALA A 161 20.92 10.32 42.99
CA ALA A 161 20.29 11.64 43.10
C ALA A 161 19.88 11.98 44.55
N TYR A 162 19.52 10.96 45.33
CA TYR A 162 19.03 11.07 46.71
C TYR A 162 19.84 10.17 47.66
N PRO A 163 21.12 10.48 47.93
CA PRO A 163 22.00 9.62 48.73
C PRO A 163 21.59 9.50 50.20
N MET A 164 20.79 10.44 50.71
CA MET A 164 20.22 10.41 52.07
C MET A 164 18.95 9.57 52.18
N GLY A 165 18.53 8.92 51.07
CA GLY A 165 17.28 8.18 50.98
C GLY A 165 16.09 9.06 50.57
N MET A 166 14.99 8.40 50.22
CA MET A 166 13.70 9.02 49.92
C MET A 166 12.85 9.10 51.20
N SER A 167 11.92 10.05 51.26
CA SER A 167 10.99 10.19 52.39
C SER A 167 10.03 9.00 52.47
N GLU A 168 9.55 8.71 53.69
CA GLU A 168 8.52 7.70 53.90
C GLU A 168 7.25 8.04 53.08
N GLY A 169 6.72 7.05 52.36
CA GLY A 169 5.57 7.22 51.46
C GLY A 169 5.89 7.85 50.10
N GLU A 170 7.17 7.96 49.71
CA GLU A 170 7.54 8.39 48.34
C GLU A 170 7.14 7.28 47.33
N PRO A 171 6.29 7.58 46.33
CA PRO A 171 5.79 6.56 45.41
C PRO A 171 6.89 5.76 44.70
N ALA A 172 7.98 6.40 44.28
CA ALA A 172 9.07 5.70 43.60
C ALA A 172 9.75 4.66 44.50
N ASP A 173 9.91 4.96 45.80
CA ASP A 173 10.53 4.06 46.77
C ASP A 173 9.60 2.87 47.08
N ASP A 174 8.31 3.14 47.28
CA ASP A 174 7.29 2.10 47.50
C ASP A 174 7.19 1.16 46.29
N ILE A 175 7.25 1.71 45.07
CA ILE A 175 7.28 0.93 43.84
C ILE A 175 8.57 0.11 43.75
N ILE A 176 9.74 0.63 44.10
CA ILE A 176 11.00 -0.13 44.08
C ILE A 176 10.99 -1.27 45.09
N LYS A 177 10.38 -1.06 46.26
CA LYS A 177 10.27 -2.05 47.34
C LYS A 177 9.12 -3.04 47.15
N ASP A 178 8.25 -2.82 46.16
CA ASP A 178 7.05 -3.63 45.89
C ASP A 178 6.03 -3.62 47.04
N ILE A 179 5.91 -2.48 47.73
CA ILE A 179 5.01 -2.28 48.88
C ILE A 179 3.88 -1.29 48.60
N GLU A 180 3.75 -0.83 47.35
CA GLU A 180 2.71 0.13 46.95
C GLU A 180 1.30 -0.41 47.23
N ASP A 181 0.45 0.42 47.84
CA ASP A 181 -0.98 0.12 47.94
C ASP A 181 -1.70 0.57 46.68
N LEU A 182 -2.08 -0.39 45.84
CA LEU A 182 -2.85 -0.13 44.64
C LEU A 182 -4.36 -0.08 44.91
N SER A 183 -4.82 -0.33 46.13
CA SER A 183 -6.25 -0.39 46.44
C SER A 183 -6.98 0.90 46.03
N GLY A 184 -8.15 0.75 45.41
CA GLY A 184 -8.94 1.88 44.90
C GLY A 184 -8.38 2.61 43.65
N SER A 185 -7.14 2.33 43.23
CA SER A 185 -6.55 2.92 42.03
C SER A 185 -7.04 2.25 40.74
N ALA A 186 -6.93 2.96 39.60
CA ALA A 186 -7.16 2.35 38.29
C ALA A 186 -6.18 1.18 38.01
N ALA A 187 -4.94 1.27 38.51
CA ALA A 187 -3.90 0.26 38.35
C ALA A 187 -4.29 -1.09 38.98
N SER A 188 -5.03 -1.11 40.10
CA SER A 188 -5.52 -2.38 40.70
C SER A 188 -6.38 -3.22 39.76
N LYS A 189 -7.12 -2.57 38.85
CA LYS A 189 -7.97 -3.26 37.87
C LYS A 189 -7.13 -3.97 36.81
N GLU A 190 -5.94 -3.48 36.55
CA GLU A 190 -5.04 -3.98 35.52
C GLU A 190 -4.12 -5.11 35.99
N VAL A 191 -3.69 -5.06 37.25
CA VAL A 191 -2.88 -6.11 37.89
C VAL A 191 -3.68 -7.41 38.01
N ILE A 192 -3.04 -8.54 37.71
CA ILE A 192 -3.64 -9.88 37.74
C ILE A 192 -2.87 -10.74 38.76
N SER A 193 -3.56 -11.32 39.74
CA SER A 193 -2.96 -12.28 40.67
C SER A 193 -2.67 -13.60 39.95
N LEU A 194 -1.71 -14.38 40.44
CA LEU A 194 -1.41 -15.68 39.84
C LEU A 194 -2.63 -16.61 39.83
N ASP A 195 -3.43 -16.59 40.90
CA ASP A 195 -4.60 -17.46 41.06
C ASP A 195 -5.76 -17.07 40.14
N ASP A 196 -5.88 -15.77 39.82
CA ASP A 196 -6.89 -15.25 38.91
C ASP A 196 -6.45 -15.25 37.44
N ALA A 197 -5.19 -15.57 37.15
CA ALA A 197 -4.65 -15.58 35.79
C ALA A 197 -5.10 -16.81 35.00
N THR A 198 -5.76 -16.56 33.87
CA THR A 198 -6.14 -17.58 32.87
C THR A 198 -5.55 -17.24 31.51
N LEU A 199 -5.19 -18.28 30.75
CA LEU A 199 -4.58 -18.14 29.43
C LEU A 199 -5.46 -18.82 28.38
N TRP A 200 -5.70 -18.14 27.27
CA TRP A 200 -6.63 -18.60 26.23
C TRP A 200 -5.95 -18.69 24.88
N TRP A 201 -6.24 -19.75 24.14
CA TRP A 201 -5.77 -19.94 22.77
C TRP A 201 -6.91 -20.48 21.90
N ALA A 202 -7.07 -19.89 20.71
CA ALA A 202 -8.14 -20.25 19.76
C ALA A 202 -9.55 -20.31 20.38
N GLY A 203 -9.84 -19.44 21.37
CA GLY A 203 -11.12 -19.38 22.05
C GLY A 203 -11.34 -20.44 23.14
N LYS A 204 -10.31 -21.22 23.49
CA LYS A 204 -10.34 -22.21 24.58
C LYS A 204 -9.35 -21.86 25.67
N GLU A 205 -9.73 -22.10 26.92
CA GLU A 205 -8.83 -21.95 28.06
C GLU A 205 -7.75 -23.04 28.04
N ILE A 206 -6.50 -22.63 28.24
CA ILE A 206 -5.35 -23.52 28.41
C ILE A 206 -5.34 -23.94 29.89
N MET A 207 -5.77 -25.17 30.15
CA MET A 207 -5.90 -25.69 31.51
C MET A 207 -4.54 -25.94 32.18
N ARG A 208 -4.45 -25.54 33.46
CA ARG A 208 -3.33 -25.82 34.37
C ARG A 208 -3.12 -27.32 34.59
N GLY A 209 -1.91 -27.70 35.01
CA GLY A 209 -1.51 -29.10 35.23
C GLY A 209 -1.16 -29.89 33.96
N LYS A 210 -1.15 -29.25 32.79
CA LYS A 210 -0.77 -29.83 31.49
C LYS A 210 0.44 -29.11 30.89
N ASN A 211 0.93 -29.61 29.76
CA ASN A 211 1.94 -28.92 28.97
C ASN A 211 1.28 -28.09 27.86
N LEU A 212 1.94 -27.01 27.44
CA LEU A 212 1.46 -26.18 26.33
C LEU A 212 1.29 -26.98 25.04
N SER A 213 2.16 -27.96 24.79
CA SER A 213 2.15 -28.79 23.59
C SER A 213 0.86 -29.59 23.39
N ASP A 214 0.10 -29.85 24.46
CA ASP A 214 -1.21 -30.50 24.40
C ASP A 214 -2.28 -29.63 23.73
N PHE A 215 -2.05 -28.31 23.70
CA PHE A 215 -2.97 -27.32 23.11
C PHE A 215 -2.47 -26.84 21.76
N VAL A 216 -1.22 -26.36 21.70
CA VAL A 216 -0.69 -25.64 20.53
C VAL A 216 0.06 -26.54 19.54
N GLY A 217 0.20 -27.83 19.86
CA GLY A 217 0.95 -28.81 19.08
C GLY A 217 2.41 -28.96 19.52
N LYS A 218 3.17 -29.83 18.84
CA LYS A 218 4.53 -30.22 19.26
C LYS A 218 5.66 -29.44 18.56
N ASN A 219 5.33 -28.50 17.68
CA ASN A 219 6.32 -27.79 16.88
C ASN A 219 6.85 -26.56 17.62
N ASP A 220 8.14 -26.55 17.95
CA ASP A 220 8.75 -25.44 18.69
C ASP A 220 9.07 -24.22 17.81
N LYS A 221 8.98 -24.34 16.48
CA LYS A 221 9.16 -23.24 15.52
C LYS A 221 7.85 -22.51 15.17
N CYS A 222 6.78 -22.73 15.92
CA CYS A 222 5.50 -22.06 15.69
C CYS A 222 5.41 -20.69 16.39
N LYS A 223 4.53 -19.85 15.85
CA LYS A 223 4.08 -18.59 16.47
C LYS A 223 2.66 -18.80 16.98
N VAL A 224 2.42 -18.53 18.24
CA VAL A 224 1.13 -18.77 18.90
C VAL A 224 0.66 -17.47 19.55
N ILE A 225 -0.60 -17.11 19.31
CA ILE A 225 -1.23 -15.95 19.93
C ILE A 225 -2.06 -16.41 21.11
N VAL A 226 -1.70 -15.98 22.31
CA VAL A 226 -2.41 -16.31 23.55
C VAL A 226 -3.01 -15.06 24.17
N LYS A 227 -4.16 -15.18 24.82
CA LYS A 227 -4.83 -14.08 25.51
C LYS A 227 -4.79 -14.29 27.02
N LEU A 228 -4.22 -13.34 27.75
CA LEU A 228 -4.19 -13.28 29.22
C LEU A 228 -5.46 -12.59 29.73
N GLN A 229 -6.17 -13.22 30.67
CA GLN A 229 -7.42 -12.69 31.21
C GLN A 229 -7.64 -13.09 32.67
N LYS A 230 -8.37 -12.24 33.42
CA LYS A 230 -8.81 -12.56 34.78
C LYS A 230 -9.90 -13.63 34.72
N LYS A 231 -9.87 -14.58 35.65
CA LYS A 231 -10.87 -15.66 35.76
C LYS A 231 -12.31 -15.14 35.80
N SER A 232 -12.53 -14.00 36.45
CA SER A 232 -13.85 -13.34 36.54
C SER A 232 -14.37 -12.76 35.23
N GLN A 233 -13.51 -12.55 34.22
CA GLN A 233 -13.89 -11.93 32.95
C GLN A 233 -14.32 -12.93 31.87
N GLY A 234 -14.20 -14.25 32.13
CA GLY A 234 -14.62 -15.29 31.20
C GLY A 234 -13.79 -15.35 29.91
N ALA A 235 -14.36 -15.92 28.86
CA ALA A 235 -13.68 -16.12 27.58
C ALA A 235 -13.40 -14.78 26.86
N PRO A 236 -12.23 -14.61 26.24
CA PRO A 236 -11.91 -13.39 25.53
C PRO A 236 -12.76 -13.24 24.27
N VAL A 237 -13.13 -12.00 23.96
CA VAL A 237 -13.84 -11.66 22.73
C VAL A 237 -13.01 -12.11 21.53
N ARG A 238 -13.67 -12.85 20.61
CA ARG A 238 -13.06 -13.30 19.36
C ARG A 238 -12.86 -12.08 18.47
N GLU A 239 -11.63 -11.89 17.98
CA GLU A 239 -11.34 -10.81 17.04
C GLU A 239 -12.15 -11.06 15.76
N SER A 240 -12.78 -10.01 15.24
CA SER A 240 -13.41 -10.06 13.92
C SER A 240 -12.34 -10.46 12.90
N PRO A 241 -12.59 -11.44 12.02
CA PRO A 241 -11.62 -11.88 11.02
C PRO A 241 -11.28 -10.78 10.00
N MET A 242 -11.99 -9.66 10.02
CA MET A 242 -11.67 -8.44 9.28
C MET A 242 -11.57 -7.26 10.23
N ASP A 243 -10.54 -6.45 9.99
CA ASP A 243 -10.43 -5.10 10.54
C ASP A 243 -11.54 -4.21 9.96
N GLU A 244 -12.15 -3.37 10.80
CA GLU A 244 -13.28 -2.52 10.42
C GLU A 244 -12.87 -1.49 9.36
N GLN A 245 -11.61 -1.06 9.42
CA GLN A 245 -10.97 -0.21 8.43
C GLN A 245 -10.87 -0.93 7.06
N ALA A 246 -10.38 -2.18 7.06
CA ALA A 246 -10.25 -2.99 5.86
C ALA A 246 -11.62 -3.33 5.24
N GLN A 247 -12.66 -3.51 6.06
CA GLN A 247 -14.02 -3.75 5.58
C GLN A 247 -14.62 -2.50 4.92
N ARG A 248 -14.39 -1.30 5.49
CA ARG A 248 -14.80 -0.03 4.87
C ARG A 248 -14.05 0.23 3.57
N GLU A 249 -12.74 -0.02 3.54
CA GLU A 249 -11.93 0.13 2.33
C GLU A 249 -12.35 -0.86 1.25
N MET A 250 -12.69 -2.10 1.63
CA MET A 250 -13.23 -3.10 0.71
C MET A 250 -14.60 -2.69 0.16
N MET A 251 -15.52 -2.22 1.00
CA MET A 251 -16.83 -1.73 0.56
C MET A 251 -16.69 -0.49 -0.33
N ALA A 252 -15.79 0.44 0.01
CA ALA A 252 -15.49 1.61 -0.81
C ALA A 252 -14.88 1.21 -2.16
N PHE A 253 -13.99 0.19 -2.18
CA PHE A 253 -13.43 -0.38 -3.39
C PHE A 253 -14.52 -0.99 -4.28
N TYR A 254 -15.42 -1.82 -3.73
CA TYR A 254 -16.52 -2.42 -4.49
C TYR A 254 -17.53 -1.40 -4.99
N TYR A 255 -17.87 -0.40 -4.17
CA TYR A 255 -18.75 0.70 -4.55
C TYR A 255 -18.14 1.52 -5.69
N LYS A 256 -16.87 1.90 -5.57
CA LYS A 256 -16.14 2.60 -6.62
C LYS A 256 -16.03 1.77 -7.91
N LYS A 257 -15.78 0.46 -7.79
CA LYS A 257 -15.78 -0.46 -8.94
C LYS A 257 -17.15 -0.57 -9.60
N GLN A 258 -18.24 -0.58 -8.83
CA GLN A 258 -19.61 -0.57 -9.35
C GLN A 258 -19.93 0.74 -10.06
N GLU A 259 -19.52 1.89 -9.51
CA GLU A 259 -19.69 3.19 -10.16
C GLU A 259 -18.86 3.29 -11.45
N GLU A 260 -17.62 2.83 -11.44
CA GLU A 260 -16.77 2.78 -12.64
C GLU A 260 -17.35 1.84 -13.70
N HIS A 261 -17.86 0.67 -13.29
CA HIS A 261 -18.53 -0.27 -14.18
C HIS A 261 -19.83 0.29 -14.75
N LYS A 262 -20.59 1.05 -13.95
CA LYS A 262 -21.81 1.74 -14.39
C LYS A 262 -21.49 2.87 -15.35
N LYS A 263 -20.47 3.69 -15.08
CA LYS A 263 -19.98 4.75 -15.99
C LYS A 263 -19.45 4.18 -17.30
N LEU A 264 -18.75 3.03 -17.27
CA LEU A 264 -18.30 2.33 -18.48
C LEU A 264 -19.46 1.76 -19.30
N LEU A 265 -20.60 1.43 -18.68
CA LEU A 265 -21.81 0.98 -19.37
C LEU A 265 -22.66 2.14 -19.89
N GLU A 266 -22.62 3.31 -19.24
CA GLU A 266 -23.41 4.51 -19.56
C GLU A 266 -22.71 5.46 -20.56
N ASN A 267 -21.39 5.31 -20.79
CA ASN A 267 -20.69 6.09 -21.80
C ASN A 267 -21.11 5.68 -23.23
N ASN A 268 -21.99 6.49 -23.84
CA ASN A 268 -22.27 6.47 -25.28
C ASN A 268 -21.05 7.00 -26.07
N ASP A 269 -20.74 6.34 -27.18
CA ASP A 269 -19.53 6.50 -28.01
C ASP A 269 -19.28 7.91 -28.62
N ASP A 270 -20.18 8.90 -28.44
CA ASP A 270 -20.10 10.22 -29.09
C ASP A 270 -19.53 11.35 -28.21
N GLU A 271 -19.30 11.12 -26.91
CA GLU A 271 -18.74 12.15 -26.02
C GLU A 271 -17.25 12.45 -26.30
N TYR A 272 -16.60 11.62 -27.13
CA TYR A 272 -15.22 11.82 -27.58
C TYR A 272 -15.07 12.96 -28.60
N LEU A 273 -16.13 13.29 -29.35
CA LEU A 273 -16.11 14.35 -30.37
C LEU A 273 -16.33 15.76 -29.81
N ASN A 274 -16.84 15.88 -28.58
CA ASN A 274 -17.11 17.16 -27.92
C ASN A 274 -16.13 17.46 -26.76
N ALA A 275 -15.08 16.65 -26.62
CA ALA A 275 -14.11 16.88 -25.58
C ALA A 275 -13.26 18.13 -25.90
N PRO A 276 -12.94 19.01 -24.91
CA PRO A 276 -12.26 20.28 -25.13
C PRO A 276 -10.88 20.19 -25.82
N TRP A 277 -10.27 19.00 -25.78
CA TRP A 277 -8.98 18.71 -26.42
C TRP A 277 -9.09 18.39 -27.92
N ALA A 278 -10.30 18.16 -28.44
CA ALA A 278 -10.56 17.88 -29.85
C ALA A 278 -10.87 19.15 -30.67
N ASN A 279 -10.88 20.34 -30.06
CA ASN A 279 -11.18 21.59 -30.74
C ASN A 279 -9.92 22.22 -31.36
N THR A 280 -9.83 22.21 -32.69
CA THR A 280 -8.71 22.78 -33.46
C THR A 280 -8.69 24.31 -33.48
N LYS A 281 -9.75 24.99 -33.00
CA LYS A 281 -9.76 26.47 -32.86
C LYS A 281 -9.04 26.97 -31.61
N SER A 282 -9.05 26.22 -30.51
CA SER A 282 -8.40 26.60 -29.26
C SER A 282 -6.87 26.66 -29.37
N LEU A 283 -6.27 25.89 -30.28
CA LEU A 283 -4.82 25.94 -30.52
C LEU A 283 -4.41 27.23 -31.26
N LYS A 284 -5.26 27.74 -32.16
CA LYS A 284 -5.02 29.03 -32.85
C LYS A 284 -5.24 30.23 -31.95
N GLU A 285 -6.18 30.17 -31.01
CA GLU A 285 -6.41 31.23 -30.01
C GLU A 285 -5.30 31.29 -28.96
N PHE A 286 -4.70 30.15 -28.60
CA PHE A 286 -3.57 30.11 -27.66
C PHE A 286 -2.26 30.64 -28.27
N MET A 287 -2.07 30.47 -29.58
CA MET A 287 -0.90 31.01 -30.30
C MET A 287 -1.03 32.50 -30.67
N ALA A 288 -2.24 33.07 -30.63
CA ALA A 288 -2.49 34.45 -31.04
C ALA A 288 -2.33 35.49 -29.91
N HIS A 289 -1.86 35.10 -28.72
CA HIS A 289 -1.80 35.98 -27.55
C HIS A 289 -0.39 36.48 -27.15
N GLU A 290 0.66 36.17 -27.91
CA GLU A 290 1.98 36.80 -27.77
C GLU A 290 2.43 37.39 -29.10
N GLU A 291 1.85 38.54 -29.48
CA GLU A 291 2.53 39.58 -30.28
C GLU A 291 1.60 40.80 -30.37
N VAL A 292 1.89 41.82 -29.54
CA VAL A 292 1.43 43.19 -29.79
C VAL A 292 2.67 44.03 -29.98
N GLY A 293 2.93 44.46 -31.21
CA GLY A 293 4.08 45.29 -31.51
C GLY A 293 4.27 45.63 -32.99
N ASN A 294 3.37 46.46 -33.52
CA ASN A 294 3.60 47.51 -34.53
C ASN A 294 3.21 47.29 -36.02
N GLU A 295 2.27 48.16 -36.43
CA GLU A 295 2.11 48.92 -37.70
C GLU A 295 1.81 48.24 -39.07
N GLU A 296 0.58 48.55 -39.53
CA GLU A 296 0.10 48.94 -40.88
C GLU A 296 0.68 48.28 -42.15
N LEU A 297 -0.18 47.63 -42.96
CA LEU A 297 -0.68 48.15 -44.26
C LEU A 297 -1.52 47.10 -45.04
N GLU A 298 -2.64 47.63 -45.55
CA GLU A 298 -3.54 47.30 -46.67
C GLU A 298 -3.42 46.04 -47.58
N ASP A 299 -4.60 45.44 -47.78
CA ASP A 299 -5.25 44.95 -49.00
C ASP A 299 -4.74 43.78 -49.90
N SER A 300 -5.75 42.95 -50.22
CA SER A 300 -6.08 42.27 -51.48
C SER A 300 -5.59 40.84 -51.77
N ASP A 301 -6.60 39.98 -51.93
CA ASP A 301 -6.82 38.91 -52.91
C ASP A 301 -5.61 38.22 -53.60
N GLU A 302 -5.52 36.90 -53.50
CA GLU A 302 -5.89 35.95 -54.58
C GLU A 302 -5.41 34.52 -54.28
N ILE A 303 -6.22 33.58 -54.75
CA ILE A 303 -6.01 32.13 -54.76
C ILE A 303 -4.93 31.77 -55.78
N GLN A 304 -3.98 30.89 -55.42
CA GLN A 304 -3.52 29.83 -56.33
C GLN A 304 -2.75 28.70 -55.63
N ASN A 305 -3.20 27.48 -55.93
CA ASN A 305 -2.46 26.23 -55.78
C ASN A 305 -1.18 26.28 -56.62
N GLU A 306 -0.07 25.78 -56.08
CA GLU A 306 0.92 25.08 -56.91
C GLU A 306 1.78 24.15 -56.03
N GLU A 307 1.72 22.85 -56.35
CA GLU A 307 2.67 21.85 -55.90
C GLU A 307 4.07 22.20 -56.43
N LYS A 308 5.07 22.27 -55.54
CA LYS A 308 6.46 22.05 -55.92
C LYS A 308 7.24 21.34 -54.82
N THR A 309 7.64 20.13 -55.17
CA THR A 309 8.75 19.37 -54.61
C THR A 309 10.02 20.23 -54.50
N GLY A 310 10.54 20.36 -53.29
CA GLY A 310 11.84 20.97 -53.01
C GLY A 310 12.24 20.59 -51.60
N GLU A 311 13.36 19.89 -51.47
CA GLU A 311 14.00 19.56 -50.20
C GLU A 311 14.26 20.85 -49.41
N VAL A 312 13.62 20.97 -48.25
CA VAL A 312 13.96 21.98 -47.23
C VAL A 312 14.52 21.18 -46.06
N GLU A 313 15.81 21.40 -45.80
CA GLU A 313 16.41 21.08 -44.51
C GLU A 313 15.66 21.90 -43.46
N ASP A 314 14.69 21.26 -42.78
CA ASP A 314 14.08 21.82 -41.59
C ASP A 314 15.15 21.81 -40.49
N ASP A 315 15.87 22.92 -40.38
CA ASP A 315 16.43 23.38 -39.12
C ASP A 315 15.26 23.56 -38.13
N GLU A 316 14.87 22.46 -37.47
CA GLU A 316 14.00 22.50 -36.29
C GLU A 316 14.69 23.40 -35.26
N GLU A 317 14.17 24.63 -35.10
CA GLU A 317 14.37 25.41 -33.88
C GLU A 317 13.90 24.55 -32.70
N LYS A 318 14.85 23.84 -32.09
CA LYS A 318 14.64 23.12 -30.84
C LYS A 318 14.25 24.14 -29.78
N LEU A 319 12.94 24.29 -29.55
CA LEU A 319 12.40 24.78 -28.30
C LEU A 319 13.10 23.98 -27.19
N VAL A 320 14.02 24.63 -26.48
CA VAL A 320 14.75 24.04 -25.37
C VAL A 320 13.74 23.90 -24.25
N VAL A 321 13.08 22.73 -24.19
CA VAL A 321 12.25 22.37 -23.05
C VAL A 321 13.19 22.25 -21.86
N ASP A 322 13.02 23.09 -20.85
CA ASP A 322 13.80 22.98 -19.62
C ASP A 322 13.58 21.59 -19.02
N THR A 323 14.64 20.78 -19.05
CA THR A 323 14.65 19.41 -18.54
C THR A 323 15.12 19.41 -17.10
N GLU A 324 14.45 18.63 -16.25
CA GLU A 324 14.85 18.50 -14.84
C GLU A 324 15.50 17.14 -14.56
N VAL A 325 16.40 17.12 -13.58
CA VAL A 325 16.98 15.91 -13.00
C VAL A 325 16.31 15.69 -11.64
N LEU A 326 15.88 14.46 -11.36
CA LEU A 326 15.26 14.16 -10.09
C LEU A 326 16.26 14.32 -8.94
N THR A 327 15.95 15.21 -7.98
CA THR A 327 16.79 15.47 -6.80
C THR A 327 16.15 14.97 -5.51
N ALA A 328 16.94 14.83 -4.44
CA ALA A 328 16.44 14.43 -3.13
C ALA A 328 15.42 15.44 -2.54
N GLU A 329 15.59 16.72 -2.85
CA GLU A 329 14.68 17.80 -2.45
C GLU A 329 13.31 17.67 -3.12
N MET A 330 13.28 17.25 -4.39
CA MET A 330 12.03 16.94 -5.09
C MET A 330 11.35 15.68 -4.55
N ILE A 331 12.12 14.69 -4.10
CA ILE A 331 11.59 13.42 -3.58
C ILE A 331 10.90 13.61 -2.23
N GLY A 332 11.47 14.41 -1.31
CA GLY A 332 10.98 14.55 0.07
C GLY A 332 9.48 14.80 0.23
N PRO A 333 8.88 15.77 -0.50
CA PRO A 333 7.44 16.04 -0.44
C PRO A 333 6.55 14.99 -1.12
N HIS A 334 7.12 14.15 -1.99
CA HIS A 334 6.39 13.23 -2.87
C HIS A 334 6.53 11.75 -2.49
N ILE A 335 7.31 11.47 -1.44
CA ILE A 335 7.36 10.14 -0.83
C ILE A 335 6.26 9.97 0.20
N SER A 336 5.65 8.79 0.20
CA SER A 336 4.57 8.45 1.09
C SER A 336 4.56 6.95 1.42
N LEU A 337 3.54 6.53 2.16
CA LEU A 337 3.34 5.14 2.59
C LEU A 337 4.54 4.59 3.40
N LEU A 338 4.60 4.99 4.66
CA LEU A 338 5.59 4.49 5.60
C LEU A 338 5.32 3.00 5.89
N ALA A 339 6.26 2.14 5.53
CA ALA A 339 6.17 0.71 5.79
C ALA A 339 7.47 0.20 6.42
N ARG A 340 7.40 -0.99 7.01
CA ARG A 340 8.60 -1.65 7.51
C ARG A 340 9.46 -2.17 6.36
N THR A 341 10.75 -1.96 6.49
CA THR A 341 11.78 -2.53 5.61
C THR A 341 11.78 -4.06 5.71
N GLY A 342 12.34 -4.76 4.72
CA GLY A 342 12.28 -6.23 4.65
C GLY A 342 12.88 -6.98 5.84
N ASN A 343 13.77 -6.34 6.60
CA ASN A 343 14.33 -6.86 7.86
C ASN A 343 13.44 -6.58 9.09
N GLY A 344 12.37 -5.78 8.96
CA GLY A 344 11.44 -5.44 10.03
C GLY A 344 11.98 -4.47 11.10
N LEU A 345 13.21 -3.96 10.94
CA LEU A 345 13.95 -3.19 11.95
C LEU A 345 13.89 -1.67 11.74
N SER A 346 13.49 -1.23 10.56
CA SER A 346 13.37 0.19 10.21
C SER A 346 12.08 0.45 9.44
N HIS A 347 11.67 1.72 9.42
CA HIS A 347 10.62 2.19 8.55
C HIS A 347 11.24 2.92 7.36
N ALA A 348 10.65 2.73 6.19
CA ALA A 348 10.99 3.47 4.99
C ALA A 348 9.71 3.84 4.26
N TYR A 349 9.73 4.99 3.58
CA TYR A 349 8.67 5.32 2.64
C TYR A 349 8.77 4.38 1.44
N THR A 350 7.62 3.90 0.98
CA THR A 350 7.54 2.84 -0.03
C THR A 350 6.82 3.27 -1.30
N ARG A 351 6.32 4.50 -1.34
CA ARG A 351 5.61 5.07 -2.47
C ARG A 351 6.24 6.39 -2.87
N LEU A 352 6.39 6.61 -4.16
CA LEU A 352 6.86 7.86 -4.76
C LEU A 352 5.92 8.22 -5.90
N GLU A 353 5.40 9.45 -5.91
CA GLU A 353 4.49 9.95 -6.95
C GLU A 353 4.94 11.35 -7.41
N ILE A 354 5.57 11.46 -8.59
CA ILE A 354 5.99 12.74 -9.18
C ILE A 354 5.60 12.77 -10.65
N ARG A 355 4.61 13.59 -10.99
CA ARG A 355 4.06 13.72 -12.35
C ARG A 355 4.29 15.11 -12.93
N SER A 356 4.42 15.19 -14.26
CA SER A 356 4.39 16.47 -14.99
C SER A 356 5.48 17.45 -14.56
N LYS A 357 6.72 16.96 -14.42
CA LYS A 357 7.90 17.73 -13.96
C LYS A 357 9.04 17.79 -14.98
N ASN A 358 8.80 17.41 -16.22
CA ASN A 358 9.83 17.38 -17.28
C ASN A 358 11.10 16.59 -16.87
N LEU A 359 10.96 15.58 -16.01
CA LEU A 359 12.08 14.80 -15.51
C LEU A 359 12.69 13.98 -16.64
N THR A 360 14.01 13.96 -16.74
CA THR A 360 14.74 13.15 -17.74
C THR A 360 15.62 12.08 -17.11
N ASN A 361 16.22 12.39 -15.95
CA ASN A 361 17.12 11.50 -15.21
C ASN A 361 16.53 11.18 -13.83
N ILE A 362 16.53 9.88 -13.49
CA ILE A 362 16.00 9.33 -12.23
C ILE A 362 17.01 8.43 -11.51
N ASP A 363 18.30 8.54 -11.83
CA ASP A 363 19.36 7.65 -11.32
C ASP A 363 19.48 7.73 -9.78
N ILE A 364 19.08 8.85 -9.18
CA ILE A 364 19.04 9.01 -7.73
C ILE A 364 18.17 7.94 -7.04
N LEU A 365 17.18 7.38 -7.74
CA LEU A 365 16.30 6.32 -7.22
C LEU A 365 17.05 5.07 -6.85
N GLU A 366 18.27 4.85 -7.38
CA GLU A 366 19.09 3.70 -7.04
C GLU A 366 19.36 3.61 -5.52
N ASN A 367 19.34 4.76 -4.83
CA ASN A 367 19.53 4.87 -3.37
C ASN A 367 18.25 4.60 -2.56
N TYR A 368 17.08 4.56 -3.19
CA TYR A 368 15.77 4.40 -2.54
C TYR A 368 15.26 2.96 -2.65
N VAL A 369 16.11 2.01 -2.25
CA VAL A 369 15.93 0.54 -2.40
C VAL A 369 14.66 -0.04 -1.76
N HIS A 370 13.95 0.73 -0.94
CA HIS A 370 12.73 0.32 -0.26
C HIS A 370 11.44 0.75 -0.97
N LEU A 371 11.53 1.55 -2.04
CA LEU A 371 10.37 1.91 -2.86
C LEU A 371 9.75 0.67 -3.51
N ARG A 372 8.41 0.66 -3.54
CA ARG A 372 7.59 -0.45 -4.04
C ARG A 372 6.54 0.01 -5.05
N TYR A 373 6.04 1.23 -4.88
CA TYR A 373 5.08 1.88 -5.76
C TYR A 373 5.72 3.13 -6.31
N ILE A 374 5.89 3.19 -7.63
CA ILE A 374 6.50 4.35 -8.29
C ILE A 374 5.55 4.84 -9.36
N ASP A 375 5.24 6.12 -9.31
CA ASP A 375 4.56 6.84 -10.36
C ASP A 375 5.42 8.03 -10.77
N LEU A 376 5.96 7.94 -11.98
CA LEU A 376 6.74 8.98 -12.65
C LEU A 376 6.14 9.30 -14.03
N SER A 377 4.83 9.17 -14.14
CA SER A 377 4.07 9.45 -15.36
C SER A 377 4.18 10.93 -15.80
N GLU A 378 3.94 11.17 -17.09
CA GLU A 378 3.93 12.52 -17.68
C GLU A 378 5.26 13.26 -17.49
N ASN A 379 6.39 12.60 -17.74
CA ASN A 379 7.71 13.22 -17.72
C ASN A 379 8.43 13.02 -19.07
N LEU A 380 9.72 13.29 -19.13
CA LEU A 380 10.56 13.15 -20.32
C LEU A 380 11.61 12.05 -20.15
N ILE A 381 11.30 11.04 -19.32
CA ILE A 381 12.24 9.98 -18.94
C ILE A 381 12.48 9.07 -20.14
N THR A 382 13.76 8.83 -20.42
CA THR A 382 14.19 7.93 -21.51
C THR A 382 14.79 6.63 -20.99
N ASN A 383 15.38 6.65 -19.79
CA ASN A 383 16.07 5.54 -19.17
C ASN A 383 15.48 5.23 -17.77
N ILE A 384 15.16 3.97 -17.54
CA ILE A 384 14.62 3.45 -16.28
C ILE A 384 15.55 2.42 -15.62
N SER A 385 16.84 2.40 -15.97
CA SER A 385 17.83 1.48 -15.39
C SER A 385 17.97 1.63 -13.88
N ALA A 386 17.69 2.83 -13.34
CA ALA A 386 17.69 3.10 -11.90
C ALA A 386 16.76 2.18 -11.10
N LEU A 387 15.71 1.65 -11.73
CA LEU A 387 14.80 0.65 -11.13
C LEU A 387 15.47 -0.71 -10.91
N ALA A 388 16.75 -0.86 -11.29
CA ALA A 388 17.53 -2.07 -11.11
C ALA A 388 17.73 -2.46 -9.65
N SER A 389 18.03 -1.48 -8.78
CA SER A 389 18.33 -1.75 -7.38
C SER A 389 17.07 -1.92 -6.50
N LEU A 390 15.88 -1.63 -7.04
CA LEU A 390 14.61 -1.73 -6.32
C LEU A 390 14.02 -3.14 -6.46
N GLU A 391 14.61 -4.10 -5.76
CA GLU A 391 14.28 -5.53 -5.88
C GLU A 391 12.82 -5.89 -5.53
N TYR A 392 12.16 -5.08 -4.70
CA TYR A 392 10.82 -5.34 -4.15
C TYR A 392 9.72 -4.49 -4.80
N LEU A 393 9.95 -3.99 -6.02
CA LEU A 393 8.93 -3.26 -6.78
C LEU A 393 7.66 -4.10 -6.96
N LEU A 394 6.51 -3.48 -6.67
CA LEU A 394 5.17 -4.05 -6.81
C LEU A 394 4.41 -3.39 -7.96
N SER A 395 4.57 -2.08 -8.13
CA SER A 395 3.87 -1.31 -9.15
C SER A 395 4.75 -0.18 -9.68
N VAL A 396 4.73 -0.02 -11.01
CA VAL A 396 5.38 1.09 -11.70
C VAL A 396 4.41 1.74 -12.69
N ASP A 397 4.37 3.06 -12.68
CA ASP A 397 3.71 3.87 -13.68
C ASP A 397 4.70 4.86 -14.30
N PHE A 398 4.92 4.69 -15.61
CA PHE A 398 5.77 5.53 -16.44
C PHE A 398 5.02 5.96 -17.70
N HIS A 399 3.69 6.06 -17.67
CA HIS A 399 2.94 6.47 -18.85
C HIS A 399 3.35 7.88 -19.31
N SER A 400 3.25 8.15 -20.60
CA SER A 400 3.55 9.49 -21.16
C SER A 400 4.99 9.93 -20.85
N ASN A 401 5.95 9.10 -21.24
CA ASN A 401 7.39 9.38 -21.15
C ASN A 401 8.05 9.14 -22.53
N LYS A 402 9.38 9.13 -22.59
CA LYS A 402 10.16 8.95 -23.83
C LYS A 402 10.98 7.66 -23.82
N ILE A 403 10.49 6.63 -23.14
CA ILE A 403 11.17 5.34 -22.98
C ILE A 403 11.15 4.60 -24.32
N LYS A 404 12.33 4.27 -24.85
CA LYS A 404 12.47 3.53 -26.12
C LYS A 404 12.63 2.03 -25.94
N LYS A 405 13.12 1.61 -24.78
CA LYS A 405 13.33 0.21 -24.43
C LYS A 405 13.25 0.02 -22.93
N ILE A 406 12.72 -1.11 -22.50
CA ILE A 406 12.84 -1.55 -21.12
C ILE A 406 14.23 -2.20 -20.99
N PRO A 407 15.13 -1.71 -20.13
CA PRO A 407 16.50 -2.21 -20.03
C PRO A 407 16.56 -3.65 -19.53
N ALA A 408 17.58 -4.38 -19.99
CA ALA A 408 17.86 -5.77 -19.60
C ALA A 408 17.98 -5.96 -18.08
N SER A 409 18.41 -4.92 -17.35
CA SER A 409 18.49 -4.96 -15.89
C SER A 409 17.12 -5.16 -15.21
N LEU A 410 16.01 -4.90 -15.91
CA LEU A 410 14.63 -5.14 -15.48
C LEU A 410 14.06 -6.49 -15.95
N GLU A 411 14.83 -7.32 -16.67
CA GLU A 411 14.38 -8.63 -17.21
C GLU A 411 13.74 -9.53 -16.16
N ARG A 412 14.21 -9.48 -14.92
CA ARG A 412 13.70 -10.32 -13.82
C ARG A 412 13.19 -9.48 -12.67
N ARG A 413 11.87 -9.44 -12.47
CA ARG A 413 11.24 -8.78 -11.33
C ARG A 413 10.20 -9.68 -10.69
N LYS A 414 10.65 -10.37 -9.64
CA LYS A 414 9.88 -11.41 -8.95
C LYS A 414 8.55 -10.90 -8.39
N TYR A 415 8.53 -9.67 -7.88
CA TYR A 415 7.41 -9.14 -7.12
C TYR A 415 6.53 -8.15 -7.88
N LEU A 416 6.92 -7.78 -9.12
CA LEU A 416 6.19 -6.77 -9.89
C LEU A 416 4.82 -7.32 -10.28
N GLN A 417 3.76 -6.59 -9.94
CA GLN A 417 2.36 -6.98 -10.14
C GLN A 417 1.66 -6.11 -11.19
N GLN A 418 2.04 -4.84 -11.29
CA GLN A 418 1.41 -3.86 -12.17
C GLN A 418 2.47 -3.01 -12.86
N ALA A 419 2.35 -2.85 -14.19
CA ALA A 419 3.27 -2.02 -14.95
C ALA A 419 2.52 -1.23 -16.03
N ASN A 420 2.66 0.09 -15.98
CA ASN A 420 2.13 1.00 -16.99
C ASN A 420 3.27 1.70 -17.74
N PHE A 421 3.38 1.41 -19.04
CA PHE A 421 4.33 2.03 -19.95
C PHE A 421 3.61 2.63 -21.17
N ALA A 422 2.32 2.98 -21.04
CA ALA A 422 1.56 3.56 -22.13
C ALA A 422 2.16 4.89 -22.63
N LYS A 423 1.91 5.28 -23.88
CA LYS A 423 2.37 6.56 -24.45
C LYS A 423 3.88 6.76 -24.30
N ASN A 424 4.65 5.77 -24.72
CA ASN A 424 6.11 5.82 -24.77
C ASN A 424 6.57 5.51 -26.21
N GLU A 425 7.86 5.26 -26.40
CA GLU A 425 8.44 4.95 -27.71
C GLU A 425 9.00 3.52 -27.76
N ILE A 426 8.42 2.60 -26.99
CA ILE A 426 8.92 1.24 -26.86
C ILE A 426 8.71 0.48 -28.18
N GLU A 427 9.79 0.02 -28.78
CA GLU A 427 9.75 -0.72 -30.06
C GLU A 427 9.73 -2.24 -29.87
N LEU A 428 10.21 -2.72 -28.72
CA LEU A 428 10.39 -4.14 -28.44
C LEU A 428 10.16 -4.48 -26.97
N ILE A 429 9.48 -5.59 -26.73
CA ILE A 429 9.43 -6.29 -25.43
C ILE A 429 9.98 -7.70 -25.64
N GLU A 430 11.13 -8.00 -25.05
CA GLU A 430 11.82 -9.28 -25.19
C GLU A 430 12.31 -9.79 -23.82
N VAL A 431 12.02 -11.07 -23.55
CA VAL A 431 12.66 -11.89 -22.49
C VAL A 431 12.49 -11.31 -21.06
N PHE A 432 11.30 -10.83 -20.74
CA PHE A 432 10.96 -10.45 -19.36
C PHE A 432 10.31 -11.63 -18.63
N ASN A 433 10.84 -11.98 -17.45
CA ASN A 433 10.22 -12.89 -16.50
C ASN A 433 9.75 -12.09 -15.28
N TRP A 434 8.46 -11.72 -15.33
CA TRP A 434 7.75 -11.03 -14.26
C TRP A 434 6.63 -11.95 -13.76
N PRO A 435 6.96 -12.95 -12.92
CA PRO A 435 6.09 -14.09 -12.68
C PRO A 435 4.82 -13.73 -11.92
N MET A 436 4.81 -12.60 -11.22
CA MET A 436 3.65 -12.09 -10.47
C MET A 436 2.89 -10.99 -11.21
N LEU A 437 3.27 -10.62 -12.44
CA LEU A 437 2.64 -9.51 -13.14
C LEU A 437 1.21 -9.89 -13.54
N ALA A 438 0.23 -9.15 -13.01
CA ALA A 438 -1.19 -9.36 -13.27
C ALA A 438 -1.76 -8.37 -14.30
N TRP A 439 -1.19 -7.17 -14.39
CA TRP A 439 -1.62 -6.12 -15.33
C TRP A 439 -0.44 -5.45 -16.02
N LEU A 440 -0.52 -5.36 -17.34
CA LEU A 440 0.47 -4.73 -18.21
C LEU A 440 -0.22 -3.78 -19.21
N ASN A 441 0.18 -2.51 -19.19
CA ASN A 441 -0.29 -1.53 -20.16
C ASN A 441 0.87 -1.00 -21.03
N LEU A 442 0.73 -1.18 -22.33
CA LEU A 442 1.66 -0.84 -23.41
C LEU A 442 0.97 -0.03 -24.51
N ASN A 443 -0.20 0.55 -24.24
CA ASN A 443 -0.94 1.34 -25.23
C ASN A 443 -0.06 2.47 -25.82
N GLU A 444 -0.27 2.81 -27.09
CA GLU A 444 0.38 3.96 -27.75
C GLU A 444 1.92 3.90 -27.66
N ASN A 445 2.49 2.80 -28.14
CA ASN A 445 3.94 2.59 -28.29
C ASN A 445 4.27 2.27 -29.75
N LYS A 446 5.49 1.80 -30.03
CA LYS A 446 5.98 1.48 -31.38
C LYS A 446 6.18 -0.03 -31.58
N LEU A 447 5.53 -0.87 -30.78
CA LEU A 447 5.73 -2.33 -30.77
C LEU A 447 5.31 -2.95 -32.10
N LYS A 448 6.19 -3.78 -32.69
CA LYS A 448 5.87 -4.59 -33.89
C LYS A 448 5.43 -6.02 -33.54
N GLU A 449 5.88 -6.52 -32.41
CA GLU A 449 5.55 -7.85 -31.90
C GLU A 449 5.60 -7.83 -30.37
N ILE A 450 4.96 -8.81 -29.73
CA ILE A 450 5.02 -9.00 -28.28
C ILE A 450 5.47 -10.43 -27.98
N LYS A 451 6.58 -10.56 -27.25
CA LYS A 451 7.11 -11.84 -26.78
C LYS A 451 6.95 -11.96 -25.25
N LEU A 452 5.78 -12.41 -24.80
CA LEU A 452 5.49 -12.71 -23.40
C LEU A 452 5.72 -14.18 -23.11
N GLN A 453 6.97 -14.58 -22.91
CA GLN A 453 7.32 -15.90 -22.38
C GLN A 453 7.31 -15.83 -20.85
N GLU A 454 6.77 -16.84 -20.17
CA GLU A 454 6.83 -16.97 -18.69
C GLU A 454 5.98 -15.97 -17.87
N PHE A 455 4.93 -15.37 -18.45
CA PHE A 455 3.95 -14.55 -17.73
C PHE A 455 2.81 -15.43 -17.16
N GLU A 456 3.11 -16.14 -16.07
CA GLU A 456 2.19 -17.14 -15.49
C GLU A 456 0.94 -16.54 -14.84
N GLU A 457 1.03 -15.33 -14.32
CA GLU A 457 -0.06 -14.65 -13.58
C GLU A 457 -0.71 -13.49 -14.34
N LEU A 458 -0.36 -13.26 -15.61
CA LEU A 458 -0.89 -12.12 -16.36
C LEU A 458 -2.37 -12.32 -16.72
N ILE A 459 -3.22 -11.45 -16.17
CA ILE A 459 -4.68 -11.48 -16.31
C ILE A 459 -5.14 -10.46 -17.35
N HIS A 460 -4.49 -9.29 -17.41
CA HIS A 460 -4.93 -8.17 -18.23
C HIS A 460 -3.75 -7.53 -18.99
N LEU A 461 -3.85 -7.55 -20.33
CA LEU A 461 -2.90 -6.93 -21.25
C LEU A 461 -3.57 -5.88 -22.13
N GLU A 462 -3.01 -4.67 -22.13
CA GLU A 462 -3.37 -3.58 -23.01
C GLU A 462 -2.20 -3.20 -23.93
N ALA A 463 -2.39 -3.25 -25.24
CA ALA A 463 -1.39 -2.86 -26.23
C ALA A 463 -2.06 -2.24 -27.48
N ARG A 464 -3.02 -1.35 -27.26
CA ARG A 464 -3.71 -0.59 -28.32
C ARG A 464 -2.78 0.44 -28.96
N GLY A 465 -3.05 0.87 -30.19
CA GLY A 465 -2.30 1.97 -30.81
C GLY A 465 -0.80 1.66 -30.99
N ASN A 466 -0.48 0.44 -31.42
CA ASN A 466 0.89 -0.01 -31.69
C ASN A 466 1.01 -0.41 -33.17
N LYS A 467 2.12 -1.05 -33.57
CA LYS A 467 2.37 -1.55 -34.93
C LYS A 467 2.41 -3.09 -34.98
N ILE A 468 1.67 -3.74 -34.09
CA ILE A 468 1.72 -5.20 -33.92
C ILE A 468 1.11 -5.86 -35.15
N PHE A 469 1.82 -6.78 -35.81
CA PHE A 469 1.33 -7.45 -37.03
C PHE A 469 0.84 -8.89 -36.81
N THR A 470 1.15 -9.49 -35.66
CA THR A 470 0.71 -10.85 -35.31
C THR A 470 0.45 -10.98 -33.81
N THR A 471 -0.47 -11.85 -33.41
CA THR A 471 -0.72 -12.17 -31.99
C THR A 471 0.16 -13.29 -31.44
N LYS A 472 0.98 -13.89 -32.31
CA LYS A 472 1.99 -14.88 -31.93
C LYS A 472 2.96 -14.29 -30.90
N GLY A 473 3.26 -15.07 -29.85
CA GLY A 473 4.18 -14.67 -28.78
C GLY A 473 3.50 -14.14 -27.52
N ILE A 474 2.19 -13.89 -27.55
CA ILE A 474 1.39 -13.53 -26.35
C ILE A 474 1.05 -14.82 -25.57
N ASN A 475 2.05 -15.49 -24.98
CA ASN A 475 1.88 -16.81 -24.33
C ASN A 475 1.53 -16.71 -22.81
N ALA A 476 0.52 -15.89 -22.47
CA ALA A 476 -0.02 -15.78 -21.11
C ALA A 476 -1.31 -16.60 -20.98
N LYS A 477 -1.26 -17.74 -20.27
CA LYS A 477 -2.38 -18.71 -20.19
C LYS A 477 -3.52 -18.27 -19.26
N LYS A 478 -3.24 -17.44 -18.26
CA LYS A 478 -4.24 -16.88 -17.32
C LYS A 478 -4.92 -15.61 -17.82
N LEU A 479 -4.62 -15.19 -19.04
CA LEU A 479 -5.14 -13.94 -19.59
C LEU A 479 -6.67 -13.99 -19.70
N GLU A 480 -7.34 -13.03 -19.09
CA GLU A 480 -8.81 -12.84 -19.13
C GLU A 480 -9.21 -11.68 -20.04
N LYS A 481 -8.36 -10.64 -20.14
CA LYS A 481 -8.64 -9.42 -20.91
C LYS A 481 -7.47 -9.07 -21.81
N LEU A 482 -7.75 -8.97 -23.11
CA LEU A 482 -6.76 -8.64 -24.13
C LEU A 482 -7.25 -7.53 -25.05
N TYR A 483 -6.51 -6.42 -25.08
CA TYR A 483 -6.83 -5.28 -25.92
C TYR A 483 -5.70 -4.94 -26.89
N LEU A 484 -6.00 -5.10 -28.17
CA LEU A 484 -5.06 -4.96 -29.29
C LEU A 484 -5.63 -4.05 -30.39
N GLY A 485 -6.56 -3.15 -30.05
CA GLY A 485 -7.19 -2.27 -31.04
C GLY A 485 -6.24 -1.21 -31.61
N GLY A 486 -6.37 -0.86 -32.89
CA GLY A 486 -5.49 0.14 -33.53
C GLY A 486 -4.08 -0.40 -33.71
N ASN A 487 -3.95 -1.55 -34.36
CA ASN A 487 -2.67 -2.19 -34.68
C ASN A 487 -2.64 -2.58 -36.16
N GLU A 488 -1.64 -3.34 -36.58
CA GLU A 488 -1.48 -3.80 -37.96
C GLU A 488 -1.66 -5.33 -38.08
N ILE A 489 -2.45 -5.94 -37.20
CA ILE A 489 -2.55 -7.39 -37.09
C ILE A 489 -3.19 -7.97 -38.35
N THR A 490 -2.46 -8.84 -39.04
CA THR A 490 -2.95 -9.62 -40.19
C THR A 490 -3.17 -11.09 -39.85
N THR A 491 -2.42 -11.62 -38.86
CA THR A 491 -2.40 -13.04 -38.53
C THR A 491 -2.69 -13.28 -37.05
N LEU A 492 -3.70 -14.10 -36.78
CA LEU A 492 -4.10 -14.47 -35.43
C LEU A 492 -3.54 -15.85 -35.03
N ASP A 493 -2.66 -15.87 -34.04
CA ASP A 493 -2.08 -17.06 -33.43
C ASP A 493 -1.98 -16.85 -31.91
N PHE A 494 -3.02 -17.21 -31.18
CA PHE A 494 -3.10 -17.00 -29.73
C PHE A 494 -2.59 -18.18 -28.89
N GLY A 495 -2.38 -19.34 -29.51
CA GLY A 495 -2.29 -20.63 -28.80
C GLY A 495 -3.55 -20.91 -27.96
N GLU A 496 -3.40 -21.68 -26.89
CA GLU A 496 -4.51 -21.99 -25.97
C GLU A 496 -4.75 -20.85 -24.97
N LYS A 497 -5.98 -20.30 -24.97
CA LYS A 497 -6.42 -19.23 -24.04
C LYS A 497 -7.74 -19.56 -23.35
N PRO A 498 -7.77 -20.57 -22.46
CA PRO A 498 -9.02 -21.07 -21.87
C PRO A 498 -9.74 -20.06 -20.97
N ASN A 499 -9.02 -19.10 -20.39
CA ASN A 499 -9.56 -18.11 -19.45
C ASN A 499 -9.91 -16.77 -20.11
N LEU A 500 -9.61 -16.58 -21.40
CA LEU A 500 -9.83 -15.30 -22.07
C LEU A 500 -11.33 -15.04 -22.17
N GLN A 501 -11.78 -13.89 -21.67
CA GLN A 501 -13.19 -13.47 -21.62
C GLN A 501 -13.47 -12.31 -22.58
N PHE A 502 -12.54 -11.36 -22.66
CA PHE A 502 -12.67 -10.14 -23.46
C PHE A 502 -11.51 -10.02 -24.44
N LEU A 503 -11.83 -10.00 -25.73
CA LEU A 503 -10.87 -9.82 -26.81
C LEU A 503 -11.26 -8.64 -27.68
N HIS A 504 -10.37 -7.66 -27.77
CA HIS A 504 -10.60 -6.44 -28.53
C HIS A 504 -9.54 -6.26 -29.62
N LEU A 505 -9.95 -6.37 -30.87
CA LEU A 505 -9.12 -6.40 -32.08
C LEU A 505 -9.57 -5.33 -33.10
N ARG A 506 -10.31 -4.30 -32.68
CA ARG A 506 -10.78 -3.25 -33.60
C ARG A 506 -9.63 -2.57 -34.37
N ASP A 507 -9.90 -1.98 -35.51
CA ASP A 507 -8.94 -1.16 -36.26
C ASP A 507 -7.62 -1.94 -36.50
N ASN A 508 -7.73 -3.08 -37.19
CA ASN A 508 -6.62 -3.95 -37.55
C ASN A 508 -6.77 -4.38 -39.03
N LYS A 509 -5.92 -5.32 -39.49
CA LYS A 509 -5.89 -5.80 -40.88
C LYS A 509 -6.25 -7.30 -40.97
N ILE A 510 -7.11 -7.79 -40.07
CA ILE A 510 -7.45 -9.22 -39.96
C ILE A 510 -8.37 -9.60 -41.11
N VAL A 511 -8.01 -10.67 -41.84
CA VAL A 511 -8.80 -11.20 -42.95
C VAL A 511 -9.51 -12.49 -42.52
N THR A 512 -8.80 -13.41 -41.86
CA THR A 512 -9.33 -14.75 -41.51
C THR A 512 -9.53 -14.94 -40.01
N LEU A 513 -10.48 -15.79 -39.65
CA LEU A 513 -10.87 -16.05 -38.25
C LEU A 513 -10.72 -17.54 -37.85
N ASP A 514 -9.98 -18.32 -38.62
CA ASP A 514 -9.72 -19.75 -38.45
C ASP A 514 -9.06 -20.14 -37.10
N THR A 515 -8.36 -19.20 -36.46
CA THR A 515 -7.77 -19.39 -35.12
C THR A 515 -8.81 -19.74 -34.05
N PHE A 516 -10.05 -19.28 -34.19
CA PHE A 516 -11.09 -19.45 -33.17
C PHE A 516 -11.61 -20.89 -33.17
N ASN A 517 -11.58 -21.50 -31.98
CA ASN A 517 -11.95 -22.89 -31.74
C ASN A 517 -12.46 -23.08 -30.29
N ASP A 518 -12.83 -24.30 -29.95
CA ASP A 518 -13.42 -24.67 -28.65
C ASP A 518 -12.47 -24.57 -27.44
N SER A 519 -11.17 -24.32 -27.66
CA SER A 519 -10.21 -24.05 -26.59
C SER A 519 -10.46 -22.72 -25.86
N PHE A 520 -11.14 -21.76 -26.49
CA PHE A 520 -11.53 -20.47 -25.90
C PHE A 520 -12.77 -20.61 -25.00
N LYS A 521 -12.63 -21.39 -23.93
CA LYS A 521 -13.74 -21.82 -23.07
C LYS A 521 -14.50 -20.67 -22.39
N SER A 522 -13.83 -19.57 -22.11
CA SER A 522 -14.42 -18.45 -21.34
C SER A 522 -14.74 -17.22 -22.18
N LEU A 523 -14.53 -17.26 -23.51
CA LEU A 523 -14.60 -16.07 -24.36
C LEU A 523 -16.06 -15.66 -24.57
N THR A 524 -16.42 -14.48 -24.05
CA THR A 524 -17.80 -13.96 -24.08
C THR A 524 -17.95 -12.75 -24.98
N TYR A 525 -16.88 -11.97 -25.17
CA TYR A 525 -16.89 -10.74 -25.96
C TYR A 525 -15.74 -10.70 -26.97
N VAL A 526 -16.08 -10.48 -28.24
CA VAL A 526 -15.11 -10.28 -29.33
C VAL A 526 -15.47 -9.02 -30.11
N ASN A 527 -14.52 -8.09 -30.18
CA ASN A 527 -14.63 -6.90 -31.03
C ASN A 527 -13.64 -6.96 -32.19
N LEU A 528 -14.15 -7.10 -33.40
CA LEU A 528 -13.43 -7.15 -34.67
C LEU A 528 -13.79 -5.96 -35.57
N ARG A 529 -14.39 -4.89 -35.02
CA ARG A 529 -14.77 -3.69 -35.79
C ARG A 529 -13.63 -3.16 -36.66
N ASN A 530 -13.92 -2.74 -37.88
CA ASN A 530 -12.95 -2.12 -38.80
C ASN A 530 -11.73 -3.04 -39.03
N ASN A 531 -12.00 -4.19 -39.64
CA ASN A 531 -11.03 -5.17 -40.12
C ASN A 531 -11.38 -5.54 -41.56
N LEU A 532 -10.76 -6.59 -42.11
CA LEU A 532 -10.87 -7.00 -43.50
C LEU A 532 -11.53 -8.38 -43.66
N VAL A 533 -12.40 -8.78 -42.71
CA VAL A 533 -13.14 -10.04 -42.79
C VAL A 533 -14.18 -9.94 -43.91
N GLU A 534 -14.06 -10.79 -44.92
CA GLU A 534 -14.89 -10.73 -46.14
C GLU A 534 -15.84 -11.91 -46.31
N SER A 535 -15.46 -13.11 -45.86
CA SER A 535 -16.24 -14.34 -46.09
C SER A 535 -17.16 -14.70 -44.92
N LEU A 536 -18.32 -15.30 -45.23
CA LEU A 536 -19.17 -15.97 -44.24
C LEU A 536 -18.52 -17.24 -43.67
N ASP A 537 -17.59 -17.86 -44.40
CA ASP A 537 -16.90 -19.06 -43.95
C ASP A 537 -16.04 -18.78 -42.71
N ASP A 538 -15.47 -17.56 -42.60
CA ASP A 538 -14.72 -17.12 -41.43
C ASP A 538 -15.60 -17.05 -40.17
N ILE A 539 -16.90 -16.77 -40.34
CA ILE A 539 -17.87 -16.74 -39.24
C ILE A 539 -18.08 -18.14 -38.65
N TRP A 540 -17.91 -19.21 -39.43
CA TRP A 540 -18.08 -20.58 -38.93
C TRP A 540 -17.10 -20.93 -37.81
N SER A 541 -15.91 -20.32 -37.83
CA SER A 541 -14.93 -20.50 -36.76
C SER A 541 -15.37 -19.84 -35.46
N LEU A 542 -16.06 -18.70 -35.52
CA LEU A 542 -16.67 -18.05 -34.35
C LEU A 542 -17.80 -18.90 -33.74
N GLY A 543 -18.53 -19.66 -34.56
CA GLY A 543 -19.56 -20.59 -34.09
C GLY A 543 -19.04 -21.75 -33.22
N LYS A 544 -17.71 -22.00 -33.20
CA LYS A 544 -17.07 -23.00 -32.34
C LYS A 544 -16.85 -22.50 -30.90
N LEU A 545 -17.04 -21.20 -30.65
CA LEU A 545 -16.81 -20.59 -29.35
C LEU A 545 -17.98 -20.93 -28.41
N PRO A 546 -17.75 -21.64 -27.29
CA PRO A 546 -18.83 -22.25 -26.50
C PRO A 546 -19.61 -21.26 -25.63
N ASN A 547 -19.14 -20.02 -25.47
CA ASN A 547 -19.73 -19.03 -24.57
C ASN A 547 -19.78 -17.61 -25.16
N LEU A 548 -19.65 -17.46 -26.48
CA LEU A 548 -19.65 -16.15 -27.12
C LEU A 548 -21.05 -15.50 -27.00
N LYS A 549 -21.11 -14.34 -26.35
CA LYS A 549 -22.35 -13.57 -26.08
C LYS A 549 -22.45 -12.29 -26.87
N ALA A 550 -21.33 -11.64 -27.15
CA ALA A 550 -21.31 -10.36 -27.85
C ALA A 550 -20.20 -10.33 -28.91
N LEU A 551 -20.60 -9.97 -30.14
CA LEU A 551 -19.74 -9.89 -31.31
C LEU A 551 -19.94 -8.56 -32.00
N ASN A 552 -18.84 -7.93 -32.40
CA ASN A 552 -18.87 -6.71 -33.19
C ASN A 552 -17.97 -6.86 -34.41
N LEU A 553 -18.56 -6.81 -35.60
CA LEU A 553 -17.94 -6.91 -36.90
C LEU A 553 -18.24 -5.68 -37.78
N ILE A 554 -18.86 -4.63 -37.21
CA ILE A 554 -19.11 -3.34 -37.89
C ILE A 554 -17.85 -2.91 -38.67
N ASP A 555 -18.04 -2.29 -39.83
CA ASP A 555 -16.96 -1.82 -40.69
C ASP A 555 -16.05 -2.95 -41.23
N ASN A 556 -16.53 -4.20 -41.33
CA ASN A 556 -15.90 -5.27 -42.11
C ASN A 556 -16.64 -5.52 -43.43
N PRO A 557 -15.97 -5.93 -44.52
CA PRO A 557 -16.61 -6.26 -45.80
C PRO A 557 -17.76 -7.27 -45.69
N VAL A 558 -17.64 -8.28 -44.81
CA VAL A 558 -18.66 -9.32 -44.59
C VAL A 558 -20.02 -8.75 -44.18
N THR A 559 -20.04 -7.59 -43.51
CA THR A 559 -21.29 -6.94 -43.05
C THR A 559 -22.18 -6.45 -44.19
N LYS A 560 -21.63 -6.34 -45.42
CA LYS A 560 -22.37 -5.91 -46.62
C LYS A 560 -23.09 -7.06 -47.32
N LEU A 561 -22.86 -8.31 -46.91
CA LEU A 561 -23.50 -9.49 -47.51
C LEU A 561 -24.96 -9.59 -47.05
N ALA A 562 -25.87 -9.90 -47.97
CA ALA A 562 -27.32 -9.89 -47.72
C ALA A 562 -27.76 -10.77 -46.53
N ASN A 563 -27.08 -11.89 -46.31
CA ASN A 563 -27.44 -12.86 -45.26
C ASN A 563 -26.52 -12.82 -44.03
N TYR A 564 -25.62 -11.82 -43.95
CA TYR A 564 -24.60 -11.75 -42.91
C TYR A 564 -25.17 -11.88 -41.50
N ARG A 565 -26.19 -11.07 -41.17
CA ARG A 565 -26.75 -11.02 -39.82
C ARG A 565 -27.40 -12.34 -39.42
N ILE A 566 -28.26 -12.88 -40.28
CA ILE A 566 -29.00 -14.13 -40.05
C ILE A 566 -28.03 -15.32 -39.96
N GLU A 567 -27.07 -15.42 -40.89
CA GLU A 567 -26.07 -16.50 -40.88
C GLU A 567 -25.19 -16.43 -39.62
N THR A 568 -24.81 -15.23 -39.18
CA THR A 568 -24.02 -15.04 -37.95
C THR A 568 -24.79 -15.52 -36.72
N ILE A 569 -26.06 -15.15 -36.60
CA ILE A 569 -26.94 -15.58 -35.51
C ILE A 569 -27.12 -17.10 -35.51
N TYR A 570 -27.33 -17.70 -36.70
CA TYR A 570 -27.47 -19.14 -36.85
C TYR A 570 -26.22 -19.91 -36.36
N ARG A 571 -25.03 -19.43 -36.72
CA ARG A 571 -23.76 -20.07 -36.38
C ARG A 571 -23.38 -19.84 -34.92
N CYS A 572 -23.55 -18.62 -34.41
CA CYS A 572 -23.21 -18.23 -33.05
C CYS A 572 -24.46 -18.30 -32.14
N LYS A 573 -24.90 -19.52 -31.81
CA LYS A 573 -26.20 -19.77 -31.16
C LYS A 573 -26.41 -19.11 -29.79
N LEU A 574 -25.33 -18.80 -29.07
CA LEU A 574 -25.38 -18.19 -27.74
C LEU A 574 -25.22 -16.67 -27.77
N LEU A 575 -25.19 -16.08 -28.97
CA LEU A 575 -25.01 -14.65 -29.14
C LEU A 575 -26.26 -13.90 -28.66
N GLU A 576 -26.03 -12.92 -27.79
CA GLU A 576 -27.04 -12.02 -27.21
C GLU A 576 -27.03 -10.67 -27.93
N LYS A 577 -25.86 -10.25 -28.44
CA LYS A 577 -25.64 -8.94 -29.06
C LYS A 577 -24.73 -9.04 -30.29
N LEU A 578 -25.16 -8.48 -31.41
CA LEU A 578 -24.40 -8.42 -32.67
C LEU A 578 -24.36 -6.98 -33.18
N ASP A 579 -23.16 -6.46 -33.42
CA ASP A 579 -22.95 -5.13 -34.02
C ASP A 579 -23.63 -4.02 -33.23
N LYS A 580 -23.47 -4.07 -31.91
CA LYS A 580 -24.08 -3.17 -30.91
C LYS A 580 -25.61 -3.26 -30.76
N GLU A 581 -26.28 -4.04 -31.59
CA GLU A 581 -27.71 -4.29 -31.50
C GLU A 581 -28.01 -5.59 -30.74
N PRO A 582 -29.02 -5.62 -29.84
CA PRO A 582 -29.48 -6.87 -29.25
C PRO A 582 -30.05 -7.80 -30.33
N ILE A 583 -29.91 -9.11 -30.12
CA ILE A 583 -30.56 -10.12 -30.97
C ILE A 583 -31.91 -10.48 -30.36
N THR A 584 -32.97 -10.34 -31.15
CA THR A 584 -34.33 -10.69 -30.75
C THR A 584 -34.58 -12.20 -30.88
N ASP A 585 -35.59 -12.71 -30.17
CA ASP A 585 -35.98 -14.12 -30.29
C ASP A 585 -36.56 -14.45 -31.68
N GLU A 586 -37.26 -13.50 -32.31
CA GLU A 586 -37.75 -13.63 -33.70
C GLU A 586 -36.59 -13.83 -34.69
N GLU A 587 -35.53 -13.03 -34.59
CA GLU A 587 -34.34 -13.21 -35.44
C GLU A 587 -33.64 -14.56 -35.23
N LYS A 588 -33.69 -15.12 -34.02
CA LYS A 588 -33.15 -16.47 -33.74
C LYS A 588 -34.01 -17.55 -34.37
N GLU A 589 -35.34 -17.40 -34.34
CA GLU A 589 -36.27 -18.30 -35.00
C GLU A 589 -36.10 -18.25 -36.53
N ASP A 590 -36.00 -17.06 -37.11
CA ASP A 590 -35.75 -16.84 -38.53
C ASP A 590 -34.41 -17.45 -38.97
N ALA A 591 -33.34 -17.25 -38.19
CA ALA A 591 -32.04 -17.85 -38.45
C ALA A 591 -32.08 -19.38 -38.42
N ALA A 592 -32.86 -19.98 -37.53
CA ALA A 592 -33.07 -21.43 -37.49
C ALA A 592 -33.90 -21.94 -38.69
N ALA A 593 -34.85 -21.13 -39.18
CA ALA A 593 -35.71 -21.48 -40.32
C ALA A 593 -34.96 -21.39 -41.66
N VAL A 594 -34.13 -20.35 -41.88
CA VAL A 594 -33.38 -20.14 -43.13
C VAL A 594 -32.39 -21.28 -43.42
N SER A 595 -31.84 -21.95 -42.39
CA SER A 595 -30.92 -23.08 -42.57
C SER A 595 -31.57 -24.36 -43.11
N THR A 596 -32.90 -24.44 -43.15
CA THR A 596 -33.61 -25.58 -43.75
C THR A 596 -33.58 -25.53 -45.27
N PHE A 597 -33.29 -24.38 -45.87
CA PHE A 597 -33.21 -24.19 -47.34
C PHE A 597 -31.79 -24.26 -47.90
N SER A 598 -30.75 -23.92 -47.14
CA SER A 598 -29.34 -23.93 -47.59
C SER A 598 -28.61 -25.27 -47.43
N ASN A 599 -29.24 -26.27 -46.79
CA ASN A 599 -28.69 -27.62 -46.62
C ASN A 599 -29.13 -28.65 -47.68
N GLN A 600 -29.75 -28.23 -48.79
CA GLN A 600 -29.89 -29.12 -49.94
C GLN A 600 -28.57 -29.15 -50.71
N PRO A 601 -27.92 -30.32 -50.88
CA PRO A 601 -26.75 -30.41 -51.75
C PRO A 601 -27.17 -30.02 -53.17
N ALA A 602 -26.42 -29.11 -53.79
CA ALA A 602 -26.54 -28.85 -55.22
C ALA A 602 -26.42 -30.19 -55.97
N LYS A 603 -27.45 -30.53 -56.74
CA LYS A 603 -27.46 -31.71 -57.62
C LYS A 603 -26.45 -31.56 -58.75
#